data_AF-A0AAD1L220-F1
#
_entry.id   AF-A0AAD1L220-F1
#
_cell.length_a   1.000
_cell.length_b   1.000
_cell.length_c   1.000
_cell.angle_alpha   90.00
_cell.angle_beta   90.00
_cell.angle_gamma   90.00
#
_symmetry.space_group_name_H-M   'P 1'
#
loop_
_entity.id
_entity.type
_entity.pdbx_description
1 polymer ?
#
loop_
_entity_poly.entity_id
_entity_poly.type
_entity_poly.pdbx_seq_one_letter_code
_entity_poly.pdbx_strand_id
1 'polypeptide(L)' 'MDSWADSDKTYAGQGGADIPNKQQPSQEKQATGFSPTYIDNQGNLVIGDGITAQEINFILHDLYAKYQALLARVNAP' A
#
# COMPACT_ATOMS: atom_id res chain seq x y z
N MET A 1 4.68 -9.17 16.97
CA MET A 1 5.55 -8.89 15.81
C MET A 1 5.88 -7.43 15.94
N ASP A 2 7.11 -7.07 16.32
CA ASP A 2 7.54 -5.66 16.27
C ASP A 2 7.78 -5.29 14.80
N SER A 3 6.69 -5.12 14.06
CA SER A 3 6.77 -4.70 12.67
C SER A 3 7.05 -3.21 12.65
N TRP A 4 8.02 -2.78 11.84
CA TRP A 4 8.26 -1.37 11.57
C TRP A 4 7.00 -0.65 11.03
N ALA A 5 6.06 -1.43 10.48
CA ALA A 5 4.76 -0.96 10.02
C ALA A 5 3.69 -0.86 11.12
N ASP A 6 3.97 -1.22 12.38
CA ASP A 6 3.12 -0.89 13.52
C ASP A 6 3.52 0.43 14.19
N SER A 7 4.74 0.91 13.92
CA SER A 7 5.19 2.22 14.39
C SER A 7 4.65 3.35 13.51
N ASP A 8 3.99 4.33 14.09
CA ASP A 8 3.65 5.56 13.38
C ASP A 8 4.90 6.44 13.30
N LYS A 9 5.34 6.70 12.07
CA LYS A 9 6.51 7.55 11.77
C LYS A 9 6.11 8.61 10.77
N THR A 10 6.60 9.81 10.96
CA THR A 10 6.45 10.91 10.01
C THR A 10 7.82 11.31 9.49
N TYR A 11 7.91 11.49 8.18
CA TYR A 11 9.09 12.02 7.50
C TYR A 11 8.86 13.48 7.14
N ALA A 12 9.90 14.31 7.23
CA ALA A 12 9.82 15.68 6.75
C ALA A 12 9.62 15.66 5.22
N GLY A 13 8.45 16.11 4.76
CA GLY A 13 8.17 16.28 3.34
C GLY A 13 8.82 17.52 2.76
N GLN A 14 9.06 17.52 1.45
CA GLN A 14 9.42 18.76 0.75
C GLN A 14 8.26 19.76 0.85
N GLY A 15 8.52 20.96 1.36
CA GLY A 15 7.51 22.00 1.56
C GLY A 15 6.91 22.09 2.97
N GLY A 16 7.45 21.34 3.94
CA GLY A 16 7.11 21.50 5.36
C GLY A 16 5.86 20.74 5.83
N ALA A 17 5.25 19.94 4.96
CA ALA A 17 4.20 19.01 5.35
C ALA A 17 4.81 17.68 5.80
N ASP A 18 4.47 17.22 6.99
CA ASP A 18 4.87 15.90 7.48
C ASP A 18 4.18 14.80 6.67
N ILE A 19 4.96 13.81 6.27
CA ILE A 19 4.53 12.68 5.46
C ILE A 19 4.46 11.43 6.35
N PRO A 20 3.27 10.88 6.63
CA PRO A 20 3.16 9.67 7.43
C PRO A 20 3.77 8.47 6.70
N ASN A 21 4.35 7.53 7.43
CA ASN A 21 4.91 6.30 6.86
C ASN A 21 3.83 5.34 6.35
N LYS A 22 2.60 5.50 6.82
CA LYS A 22 1.43 4.72 6.45
C LYS A 22 0.35 5.68 5.96
N GLN A 23 0.03 5.60 4.68
CA GLN A 23 -1.12 6.27 4.10
C GLN A 23 -1.96 5.21 3.40
N GLN A 24 -3.21 5.04 3.85
CA GLN A 24 -4.13 4.13 3.18
C GLN A 24 -4.48 4.69 1.78
N PRO A 25 -4.53 3.85 0.73
CA PRO A 25 -5.02 4.28 -0.58
C PRO A 25 -6.44 4.83 -0.48
N SER A 26 -6.84 5.74 -1.38
CA SER A 26 -8.23 6.24 -1.40
C SER A 26 -9.24 5.09 -1.57
N GLN A 27 -10.50 5.31 -1.16
CA GLN A 27 -11.56 4.31 -1.35
C GLN A 27 -11.73 3.91 -2.81
N GLU A 28 -11.60 4.88 -3.72
CA GLU A 28 -11.63 4.63 -5.16
C GLU A 28 -10.50 3.69 -5.60
N LYS A 29 -9.25 3.99 -5.24
CA LYS A 29 -8.09 3.12 -5.52
C LYS A 29 -8.24 1.72 -4.92
N GLN A 30 -8.84 1.61 -3.74
CA GLN A 30 -9.11 0.31 -3.12
C GLN A 30 -10.19 -0.48 -3.88
N ALA A 31 -11.17 0.19 -4.47
CA ALA A 31 -12.27 -0.44 -5.20
C ALA A 31 -11.89 -0.84 -6.63
N THR A 32 -11.13 0.01 -7.33
CA THR A 32 -10.77 -0.21 -8.74
C THR A 32 -9.44 -0.94 -8.92
N GLY A 33 -8.63 -1.01 -7.87
CA GLY A 33 -7.27 -1.52 -7.94
C GLY A 33 -6.30 -0.52 -8.57
N PHE A 34 -5.16 -1.04 -9.04
CA PHE A 34 -4.09 -0.24 -9.64
C PHE A 34 -3.75 -0.79 -11.01
N SER A 35 -3.83 0.06 -12.02
CA SER A 35 -3.44 -0.26 -13.39
C SER A 35 -1.91 -0.17 -13.50
N PRO A 36 -1.21 -1.21 -13.98
CA PRO A 36 0.22 -1.11 -14.24
C PRO A 36 0.47 -0.19 -15.44
N THR A 37 1.70 0.32 -15.55
CA THR A 37 2.17 0.89 -16.81
C THR A 37 2.49 -0.24 -17.79
N TYR A 38 1.95 -0.18 -19.01
CA TYR A 38 2.14 -1.22 -20.04
C TYR A 38 2.25 -0.62 -21.45
N ILE A 39 2.66 -1.44 -22.42
CA ILE A 39 2.61 -1.10 -23.84
C ILE A 39 1.36 -1.71 -24.45
N ASP A 40 0.53 -0.91 -25.12
CA ASP A 40 -0.70 -1.39 -25.75
C ASP A 40 -0.45 -2.12 -27.08
N ASN A 41 -1.52 -2.64 -27.68
CA ASN A 41 -1.47 -3.36 -28.96
C ASN A 41 -1.03 -2.49 -30.15
N GLN A 42 -1.00 -1.16 -30.00
CA GLN A 42 -0.57 -0.19 -31.00
C GLN A 42 0.89 0.23 -30.77
N GLY A 43 1.54 -0.28 -29.72
CA GLY A 43 2.92 0.06 -29.36
C GLY A 43 3.05 1.31 -28.50
N ASN A 44 1.96 1.89 -28.00
CA ASN A 44 2.01 3.09 -27.17
C ASN A 44 2.26 2.74 -25.70
N LEU A 45 3.03 3.58 -25.02
CA LEU A 45 3.17 3.52 -23.56
C LEU A 45 1.90 4.06 -22.88
N VAL A 46 1.16 3.18 -22.23
CA VAL A 46 0.01 3.51 -21.39
C VAL A 46 0.50 3.65 -19.95
N ILE A 47 0.44 4.87 -19.42
CA ILE A 47 0.83 5.16 -18.04
C ILE A 47 -0.25 4.66 -17.08
N GLY A 48 0.16 3.83 -16.13
CA GLY A 48 -0.70 3.30 -15.09
C GLY A 48 -0.91 4.26 -13.92
N ASP A 49 -1.52 3.74 -12.86
CA ASP A 49 -1.84 4.50 -11.65
C ASP A 49 -0.58 4.76 -10.81
N GLY A 50 -0.46 6.00 -10.33
CA GLY A 50 0.57 6.38 -9.37
C GLY A 50 0.30 5.80 -7.99
N ILE A 51 1.26 5.02 -7.47
CA ILE A 51 1.26 4.54 -6.08
C ILE A 51 2.43 5.16 -5.34
N THR A 52 2.13 5.77 -4.20
CA THR A 52 3.16 6.32 -3.31
C THR A 52 3.81 5.22 -2.48
N ALA A 53 5.05 5.45 -2.02
CA ALA A 53 5.73 4.49 -1.13
C ALA A 53 4.94 4.22 0.17
N GLN A 54 4.16 5.19 0.64
CA GLN A 54 3.35 5.09 1.86
C GLN A 54 2.14 4.18 1.64
N GLU A 55 1.50 4.27 0.48
CA GLU A 55 0.43 3.36 0.06
C GLU A 55 0.94 1.93 -0.09
N ILE A 56 2.14 1.74 -0.68
CA ILE A 56 2.78 0.41 -0.77
C ILE A 56 3.04 -0.16 0.62
N ASN A 57 3.60 0.65 1.53
CA ASN A 57 3.86 0.21 2.91
C ASN A 57 2.58 -0.20 3.62
N PHE A 58 1.49 0.56 3.46
CA PHE A 58 0.18 0.21 4.00
C PHE A 58 -0.33 -1.12 3.43
N ILE A 59 -0.29 -1.30 2.11
CA ILE A 59 -0.79 -2.52 1.44
C ILE A 59 -0.06 -3.76 1.94
N LEU A 60 1.28 -3.70 2.05
CA LEU A 60 2.08 -4.83 2.52
C LEU A 60 1.80 -5.14 4.00
N HIS A 61 1.71 -4.11 4.84
CA HIS A 61 1.37 -4.28 6.25
C HIS A 61 0.00 -4.92 6.46
N ASP A 62 -1.02 -4.40 5.79
CA ASP A 62 -2.39 -4.92 5.84
C ASP A 62 -2.46 -6.38 5.36
N LEU A 63 -1.70 -6.74 4.31
CA LEU A 63 -1.59 -8.12 3.85
C LEU A 63 -1.00 -9.05 4.92
N TYR A 64 0.10 -8.66 5.56
CA TYR A 64 0.70 -9.44 6.64
C TYR A 64 -0.21 -9.54 7.86
N ALA A 65 -0.89 -8.46 8.23
CA ALA A 65 -1.85 -8.45 9.34
C ALA A 65 -3.02 -9.42 9.07
N LYS A 66 -3.60 -9.37 7.86
CA LYS A 66 -4.65 -10.30 7.42
C LYS A 66 -4.18 -11.75 7.41
N TYR A 67 -2.95 -12.01 6.95
CA TYR A 67 -2.36 -13.34 6.99
C TYR A 67 -2.23 -13.87 8.43
N GLN A 68 -1.70 -13.06 9.36
CA GLN A 68 -1.57 -13.47 10.76
C GLN A 68 -2.94 -13.73 11.42
N ALA A 69 -3.93 -12.87 11.14
CA ALA A 69 -5.29 -13.07 11.62
C ALA A 69 -5.92 -14.36 11.07
N LEU A 70 -5.71 -14.66 9.78
CA LEU A 70 -6.18 -15.91 9.17
C LEU A 70 -5.48 -17.13 9.79
N LEU A 71 -4.16 -17.09 9.94
CA LEU A 71 -3.37 -18.17 10.53
C LEU A 71 -3.83 -18.49 11.96
N ALA A 72 -4.10 -17.46 12.77
CA ALA A 72 -4.63 -17.62 14.12
C ALA A 72 -6.01 -18.31 14.13
N ARG A 73 -6.89 -17.97 13.17
CA ARG A 73 -8.22 -18.61 13.03
C ARG A 73 -8.13 -20.05 12.58
N VAL A 74 -7.23 -20.37 11.66
CA VAL A 74 -7.02 -21.74 11.15
C VAL A 74 -6.44 -22.65 12.23
N ASN A 75 -5.58 -22.12 13.10
CA ASN A 75 -4.95 -22.87 14.18
C ASN A 75 -5.77 -22.90 15.48
N ALA A 76 -6.93 -22.23 15.52
CA ALA A 76 -7.81 -22.27 16.69
C ALA A 76 -8.44 -23.68 16.80
N PRO A 77 -8.38 -24.32 17.99
CA PRO A 77 -8.91 -25.67 18.21
C PRO A 77 -10.45 -25.74 18.17
#